data_AF-L0EHJ7-F1
#
_entry.id   AF-L0EHJ7-F1
#
_cell.length_a   1.000
_cell.length_b   1.000
_cell.length_c   1.000
_cell.angle_alpha   90.00
_cell.angle_beta   90.00
_cell.angle_gamma   90.00
#
_symmetry.space_group_name_H-M   'P 1'
#
loop_
_entity.id
_entity.type
_entity.pdbx_description
1 polymer ?
#
loop_
_entity_poly.entity_id
_entity_poly.type
_entity_poly.pdbx_seq_one_letter_code
_entity_poly.pdbx_strand_id
1 'polypeptide(L)'
;MADNKTCLRCGAVFEEGSHYCTRCGAPVVNRCTDPGDLLNDPCGHICGPRDAFCSKCGSETTFKKAGLIHSPYTENKVLYKNHLDDMSWLLHPFFTKW
;
A
#
# COMPACT_ATOMS: atom_id res chain seq x y z
N MET A 1 -5.24 -14.78 21.77
CA MET A 1 -3.82 -14.36 21.89
C MET A 1 -3.87 -12.85 22.00
N ALA A 2 -3.38 -12.25 23.10
CA ALA A 2 -3.49 -10.81 23.29
C ALA A 2 -2.44 -10.11 22.42
N ASP A 3 -2.87 -9.51 21.33
CA ASP A 3 -2.05 -8.63 20.50
C ASP A 3 -1.72 -7.41 21.37
N ASN A 4 -0.52 -7.41 21.96
CA ASN A 4 -0.10 -6.32 22.84
C ASN A 4 0.01 -5.03 22.00
N LYS A 5 -0.99 -4.14 22.13
CA LYS A 5 -1.16 -2.85 21.44
C LYS A 5 -0.04 -1.89 21.82
N THR A 6 1.16 -2.18 21.32
CA THR A 6 2.40 -1.49 21.66
C THR A 6 2.99 -0.83 20.43
N CYS A 7 3.43 0.41 20.59
CA CYS A 7 4.04 1.15 19.51
C CYS A 7 5.38 0.48 19.13
N LEU A 8 5.56 0.15 17.85
CA LEU A 8 6.81 -0.44 17.34
C LEU A 8 8.04 0.46 17.54
N ARG A 9 7.84 1.78 17.66
CA ARG A 9 8.94 2.73 17.80
C ARG A 9 9.42 2.90 19.24
N CYS A 10 8.50 3.05 20.19
CA CYS A 10 8.83 3.42 21.57
C CYS A 10 8.32 2.45 22.62
N GLY A 11 7.58 1.39 22.23
CA GLY A 11 7.02 0.39 23.15
C GLY A 11 5.84 0.89 24.00
N ALA A 12 5.38 2.12 23.81
CA ALA A 12 4.23 2.64 24.56
C ALA A 12 2.96 1.88 24.23
N VAL A 13 2.17 1.55 25.26
CA VAL A 13 0.83 0.98 25.10
C VAL A 13 -0.12 2.06 24.58
N PHE A 14 -0.95 1.72 23.61
CA PHE A 14 -1.95 2.61 23.03
C PHE A 14 -3.35 2.01 23.12
N GLU A 15 -4.37 2.87 23.20
CA GLU A 15 -5.77 2.47 23.24
C GLU A 15 -6.28 2.02 21.86
N GLU A 16 -7.31 1.17 21.87
CA GLU A 16 -7.98 0.78 20.63
C GLU A 16 -8.66 1.96 19.93
N GLY A 17 -8.47 2.04 18.62
CA GLY A 17 -8.96 3.15 17.80
C GLY A 17 -7.98 4.31 17.64
N SER A 18 -6.88 4.34 18.39
CA SER A 18 -5.82 5.34 18.15
C SER A 18 -5.11 5.07 16.80
N HIS A 19 -4.90 6.12 16.01
CA HIS A 19 -4.19 6.03 14.73
C HIS A 19 -2.68 6.30 14.89
N TYR A 20 -2.31 7.07 15.91
CA TYR A 20 -0.94 7.50 16.20
C TYR A 20 -0.62 7.31 17.68
N CYS A 21 0.65 7.06 17.97
CA CYS A 21 1.17 6.95 19.33
C CYS A 21 1.24 8.32 19.99
N THR A 22 0.58 8.49 21.14
CA THR A 22 0.58 9.74 21.91
C THR A 22 1.96 10.16 22.43
N ARG A 23 2.91 9.21 22.55
CA ARG A 23 4.26 9.49 23.07
C ARG A 23 5.29 9.86 22.01
N CYS A 24 5.24 9.24 20.82
CA CYS A 24 6.26 9.43 19.78
C CYS A 24 5.72 9.89 18.42
N GLY A 25 4.40 9.99 18.26
CA GLY A 25 3.75 10.38 17.02
C GLY A 25 3.79 9.32 15.90
N ALA A 26 4.41 8.16 16.12
CA ALA A 26 4.46 7.12 15.10
C ALA A 26 3.07 6.50 14.86
N PRO A 27 2.74 6.11 13.61
CA PRO A 27 1.50 5.42 13.31
C PRO A 27 1.47 4.07 14.04
N VAL A 28 0.31 3.72 14.61
CA VAL A 28 0.12 2.44 15.32
C VAL A 28 -0.72 1.43 14.54
N VAL A 29 -1.40 1.89 13.48
CA VAL A 29 -2.15 1.04 12.55
C VAL A 29 -1.45 1.04 11.20
N ASN A 30 -1.13 -0.16 10.69
CA ASN A 30 -0.48 -0.29 9.40
C ASN A 30 -1.53 -0.25 8.27
N ARG A 31 -1.60 0.85 7.51
CA ARG A 31 -2.55 1.00 6.40
C ARG A 31 -1.84 1.11 5.06
N CYS A 32 -2.47 0.58 4.03
CA CYS A 32 -2.06 0.85 2.65
C CYS A 32 -2.12 2.36 2.39
N THR A 33 -1.08 2.90 1.74
CA THR A 33 -0.98 4.33 1.43
C THR A 33 -1.25 4.63 -0.04
N ASP A 34 -1.91 3.70 -0.73
CA ASP A 34 -2.30 3.86 -2.12
C ASP A 34 -3.42 4.91 -2.25
N PRO A 35 -3.17 6.03 -2.95
CA PRO A 35 -4.18 7.07 -3.13
C PRO A 35 -5.28 6.68 -4.13
N GLY A 36 -5.13 5.55 -4.82
CA GLY A 36 -5.95 5.22 -5.98
C GLY A 36 -5.48 5.96 -7.23
N ASP A 37 -6.29 5.91 -8.27
CA ASP A 37 -6.09 6.61 -9.55
C ASP A 37 -7.47 6.91 -10.17
N LEU A 38 -7.53 7.50 -11.37
CA LEU A 38 -8.77 7.85 -12.06
C LEU A 38 -9.73 6.65 -12.23
N LEU A 39 -9.19 5.44 -12.30
CA LEU A 39 -9.94 4.20 -12.49
C LEU A 39 -10.08 3.35 -11.22
N ASN A 40 -9.38 3.69 -10.13
CA ASN A 40 -9.31 2.85 -8.94
C ASN A 40 -9.46 3.69 -7.66
N ASP A 41 -10.35 3.27 -6.77
CA ASP A 41 -10.50 3.89 -5.45
C ASP A 41 -9.25 3.71 -4.58
N PRO A 42 -8.99 4.63 -3.62
CA PRO A 42 -7.94 4.47 -2.64
C PRO A 42 -8.09 3.17 -1.85
N CYS A 43 -7.02 2.38 -1.74
CA CYS A 43 -7.10 1.04 -1.17
C CYS A 43 -7.46 1.03 0.33
N GLY A 44 -6.81 1.88 1.13
CA GLY A 44 -7.07 2.03 2.57
C GLY A 44 -6.96 0.77 3.45
N HIS A 45 -6.53 -0.37 2.89
CA HIS A 45 -6.53 -1.68 3.54
C HIS A 45 -5.64 -1.71 4.80
N ILE A 46 -6.16 -2.26 5.89
CA ILE A 46 -5.39 -2.50 7.13
C ILE A 46 -4.53 -3.74 6.89
N CYS A 47 -3.23 -3.54 6.80
CA CYS A 47 -2.23 -4.58 6.57
C CYS A 47 -1.77 -5.19 7.90
N GLY A 48 -1.10 -6.33 7.84
CA GLY A 48 -0.50 -6.96 9.02
C GLY A 48 0.56 -6.06 9.68
N PRO A 49 0.87 -6.29 10.97
CA PRO A 49 1.76 -5.43 11.75
C PRO A 49 3.23 -5.45 11.29
N ARG A 50 3.60 -6.38 10.41
CA ARG A 50 4.96 -6.53 9.84
C ARG A 50 4.99 -6.39 8.31
N ASP A 51 3.89 -5.99 7.70
CA ASP A 51 3.80 -5.88 6.24
C ASP A 51 4.39 -4.55 5.76
N ALA A 52 5.45 -4.63 4.95
CA ALA A 52 6.03 -3.46 4.29
C ALA A 52 5.19 -2.98 3.10
N PHE A 53 4.45 -3.90 2.46
CA PHE A 53 3.61 -3.65 1.29
C PHE A 53 2.22 -4.23 1.49
N CYS A 54 1.23 -3.65 0.83
CA CYS A 54 -0.15 -4.10 0.88
C CYS A 54 -0.34 -5.40 0.09
N SER A 55 -0.90 -6.43 0.73
CA SER A 55 -1.18 -7.72 0.08
C SER A 55 -2.24 -7.65 -1.03
N LYS A 56 -3.00 -6.55 -1.14
CA LYS A 56 -4.04 -6.36 -2.16
C LYS A 56 -3.52 -5.68 -3.43
N CYS A 57 -2.82 -4.56 -3.27
CA CYS A 57 -2.40 -3.72 -4.40
C CYS A 57 -0.88 -3.62 -4.56
N GLY A 58 -0.09 -4.10 -3.59
CA GLY A 58 1.37 -4.04 -3.63
C GLY A 58 1.99 -2.70 -3.26
N SER A 59 1.18 -1.68 -2.98
CA SER A 59 1.67 -0.35 -2.57
C SER A 59 2.26 -0.34 -1.16
N GLU A 60 3.12 0.62 -0.88
CA GLU A 60 3.74 0.80 0.43
C GLU A 60 2.71 1.03 1.56
N THR A 61 3.03 0.51 2.73
CA THR A 61 2.23 0.71 3.93
C THR A 61 2.70 1.91 4.76
N THR A 62 1.86 2.36 5.70
CA THR A 62 2.19 3.48 6.58
C THR A 62 3.43 3.20 7.41
N PHE A 63 3.66 1.94 7.80
CA PHE A 63 4.82 1.55 8.59
C PHE A 63 6.12 1.58 7.78
N LYS A 64 6.09 1.15 6.51
CA LYS A 64 7.24 1.27 5.60
C LYS A 64 7.58 2.75 5.36
N LYS A 65 6.57 3.59 5.06
CA LYS A 65 6.77 5.04 4.88
C LYS A 65 7.28 5.74 6.13
N ALA A 66 6.83 5.32 7.31
CA ALA A 66 7.30 5.84 8.59
C ALA A 66 8.68 5.30 9.02
N GLY A 67 9.29 4.39 8.25
CA GLY A 67 10.57 3.76 8.58
C GLY A 67 10.51 2.79 9.76
N LEU A 68 9.31 2.35 10.16
CA LEU A 68 9.10 1.36 11.22
C LEU A 68 9.41 -0.05 10.75
N ILE A 69 9.26 -0.30 9.45
CA ILE A 69 9.56 -1.57 8.79
C ILE A 69 10.47 -1.31 7.61
N HIS A 70 11.54 -2.09 7.51
CA HIS A 70 12.43 -2.10 6.37
C HIS A 70 12.19 -3.35 5.52
N SER A 71 12.17 -3.17 4.21
CA SER A 71 12.17 -4.25 3.21
C SER A 71 13.29 -3.95 2.23
N PRO A 72 14.11 -4.95 1.86
CA PRO A 72 15.16 -4.80 0.85
C PRO A 72 14.60 -4.68 -0.57
N TYR A 73 13.33 -5.04 -0.78
CA TYR A 73 12.66 -4.97 -2.06
C TYR A 73 11.99 -3.62 -2.29
N THR A 74 11.84 -3.25 -3.56
CA THR A 74 11.09 -2.07 -4.03
C THR A 74 9.59 -2.33 -4.03
N GLU A 75 8.80 -1.26 -4.19
CA GLU A 75 7.34 -1.35 -4.30
C GLU A 75 6.92 -2.22 -5.49
N ASN A 76 6.01 -3.16 -5.24
CA ASN A 76 5.45 -4.09 -6.24
C ASN A 76 3.99 -3.73 -6.54
N LYS A 77 3.70 -2.44 -6.74
CA LYS A 77 2.34 -1.97 -7.00
C LYS A 77 1.82 -2.58 -8.31
N VAL A 78 0.67 -3.26 -8.24
CA VAL A 78 -0.02 -3.77 -9.43
C VAL A 78 -0.62 -2.58 -10.16
N LEU A 79 0.14 -2.02 -11.10
CA LEU A 79 -0.37 -1.03 -12.03
C LEU A 79 -1.21 -1.78 -13.07
N TYR A 80 -2.53 -1.62 -13.02
CA TYR A 80 -3.36 -1.95 -14.17
C TYR A 80 -3.00 -0.96 -15.28
N LYS A 81 -2.00 -1.29 -16.09
CA LYS A 81 -1.74 -0.54 -17.31
C LYS A 81 -2.99 -0.66 -18.14
N ASN A 82 -3.56 0.49 -18.50
CA ASN A 82 -4.62 0.55 -19.49
C ASN A 82 -4.16 -0.26 -20.71
N HIS A 83 -4.92 -1.30 -21.01
CA HIS A 83 -4.80 -2.17 -22.17
C HIS A 83 -5.15 -1.40 -23.47
N LEU A 84 -4.62 -0.19 -23.62
CA LEU A 84 -4.60 0.55 -24.89
C LEU A 84 -3.37 0.12 -25.70
N ASP A 85 -2.25 -0.18 -25.03
CA ASP A 85 -1.05 -0.76 -25.67
C ASP A 85 -1.27 -2.19 -26.18
N ASP A 86 -2.12 -2.98 -25.54
CA ASP A 86 -2.52 -4.32 -26.04
C ASP A 86 -3.51 -4.26 -27.22
N MET A 87 -3.99 -3.08 -27.61
CA MET A 87 -4.72 -2.88 -28.86
C MET A 87 -3.82 -2.48 -30.03
N SER A 88 -2.49 -2.60 -29.88
CA SER A 88 -1.54 -2.38 -30.96
C SER A 88 -1.77 -3.29 -32.18
N TRP A 89 -2.43 -4.44 -32.00
CA TRP A 89 -2.82 -5.32 -33.12
C TRP A 89 -3.95 -4.74 -33.99
N LEU A 90 -4.76 -3.80 -33.47
CA LEU A 90 -5.77 -3.07 -34.26
C LEU A 90 -5.13 -2.05 -35.21
N LEU A 91 -3.87 -1.70 -35.00
CA LEU A 91 -3.06 -0.88 -35.91
C LEU A 91 -2.30 -1.72 -36.94
N HIS A 92 -2.57 -3.04 -37.03
CA HIS A 92 -1.91 -3.88 -38.02
C HIS A 92 -2.23 -3.37 -39.44
N PRO A 93 -1.24 -3.32 -40.36
CA PRO A 93 -1.42 -2.81 -41.74
C PRO A 93 -2.56 -3.45 -42.54
N PHE A 94 -3.06 -4.60 -42.08
CA PHE A 94 -4.23 -5.28 -42.63
C PHE A 94 -5.55 -4.51 -42.42
N PHE A 95 -5.73 -3.82 -41.29
CA PHE A 95 -6.95 -3.07 -40.98
C PHE A 95 -6.88 -1.57 -41.32
N THR A 96 -5.69 -1.05 -41.62
CA THR A 96 -5.45 0.38 -41.88
C THR A 96 -5.24 0.74 -43.35
N LYS A 97 -5.37 -0.23 -44.27
CA LYS A 97 -5.28 0.00 -45.72
C LYS A 97 -6.69 0.07 -46.31
N TRP A 98 -7.19 1.30 -46.47
CA TRP A 98 -8.29 1.66 -47.36
C TRP A 98 -7.76 2.68 -48.36
#